data_AF-A0A7V3Y3B2-F1
#
_entry.id   AF-A0A7V3Y3B2-F1
#
_cell.length_a   1.000
_cell.length_b   1.000
_cell.length_c   1.000
_cell.angle_alpha   90.00
_cell.angle_beta   90.00
_cell.angle_gamma   90.00
#
_symmetry.space_group_name_H-M   'P 1'
#
loop_
_entity.id
_entity.type
_entity.pdbx_description
1 polymer ?
#
loop_
_entity_poly.entity_id
_entity_poly.type
_entity_poly.pdbx_seq_one_letter_code
_entity_poly.pdbx_strand_id
1 'polypeptide(L)'
;MFTDNYLSLRNSKESLAFLGKLLVDSKYQSLWEYDTKLLPHKVQKWRRKAKAFSQLYIRPLSRTVDIDPYTFDPNPLIQEATRWGFQTIIMPFPLGSAALFPYLRSTTLQVAVIAEEFATECG
;
A
#
# COMPACT_ATOMS: atom_id res chain seq x y z
N MET A 1 32.01 14.12 -14.17
CA MET A 1 32.07 15.46 -13.54
C MET A 1 30.64 15.97 -13.48
N PHE A 2 29.92 15.65 -12.41
CA PHE A 2 28.53 16.07 -12.22
C PHE A 2 28.56 17.48 -11.61
N THR A 3 27.97 18.44 -12.30
CA THR A 3 27.84 19.81 -11.79
C THR A 3 26.88 19.79 -10.60
N ASP A 4 27.43 19.98 -9.40
CA ASP A 4 26.70 20.25 -8.17
C ASP A 4 25.92 21.56 -8.34
N ASN A 5 24.67 21.43 -8.75
CA ASN A 5 23.75 22.55 -8.88
C ASN A 5 23.40 23.07 -7.48
N TYR A 6 23.94 24.22 -7.10
CA TYR A 6 23.65 24.93 -5.84
C TYR A 6 22.15 25.25 -5.64
N LEU A 7 21.37 25.17 -6.72
CA LEU A 7 19.91 25.35 -6.75
C LEU A 7 19.11 24.07 -6.54
N SER A 8 19.76 22.92 -6.31
CA SER A 8 19.02 21.73 -5.93
C SER A 8 18.39 21.95 -4.55
N LEU A 9 17.08 21.70 -4.43
CA LEU A 9 16.30 21.70 -3.18
C LEU A 9 17.00 20.95 -2.02
N ARG A 10 17.93 20.05 -2.34
CA ARG A 10 18.76 19.32 -1.38
C ARG A 10 19.64 20.24 -0.53
N ASN A 11 20.27 21.26 -1.14
CA ASN A 11 21.26 22.10 -0.45
C ASN A 11 20.61 23.27 0.31
N SER A 12 19.42 23.71 -0.11
CA SER A 12 18.72 24.84 0.51
C SER A 12 18.09 24.50 1.88
N LYS A 13 17.91 23.21 2.19
CA LYS A 13 17.35 22.77 3.47
C LYS A 13 18.33 22.90 4.63
N GLU A 14 19.62 22.68 4.38
CA GLU A 14 20.64 22.77 5.42
C GLU A 14 20.79 24.21 5.94
N SER A 15 20.65 25.19 5.05
CA SER A 15 20.73 26.63 5.34
C SER A 15 19.44 27.25 5.91
N LEU A 16 18.33 26.50 5.98
CA LEU A 16 17.07 26.98 6.57
C LEU A 16 17.15 27.04 8.10
N ALA A 17 16.64 28.14 8.67
CA ALA A 17 16.44 28.29 10.11
C ALA A 17 15.45 27.23 10.64
N PHE A 18 15.47 26.98 11.96
CA PHE A 18 14.67 25.93 12.60
C PHE A 18 13.18 25.95 12.22
N LEU A 19 12.56 27.13 12.19
CA LEU A 19 11.16 27.31 11.76
C LEU A 19 10.95 26.93 10.27
N GLY A 20 11.92 27.27 9.41
CA GLY A 20 11.90 26.88 8.00
C GLY A 20 12.03 25.35 7.82
N LYS A 21 12.83 24.69 8.64
CA LYS A 21 12.95 23.22 8.65
C LYS A 21 11.68 22.53 9.16
N LEU A 22 10.90 23.18 10.03
CA LEU A 22 9.62 22.68 10.51
C LEU A 22 8.51 22.79 9.45
N LEU A 23 8.53 23.86 8.65
CA LEU A 23 7.50 24.15 7.64
C LEU A 23 7.73 23.42 6.30
N VAL A 24 8.97 23.07 5.98
CA VAL A 24 9.31 22.38 4.73
C VAL A 24 9.25 20.86 4.93
N ASP A 25 8.17 20.22 4.47
CA ASP A 25 8.12 18.76 4.40
C ASP A 25 9.10 18.28 3.32
N SER A 26 10.17 17.67 3.81
CA SER A 26 11.35 17.30 3.03
C SER A 26 11.86 15.95 3.51
N LYS A 27 10.94 15.12 4.01
CA LYS A 27 11.22 13.72 4.26
C LYS A 27 11.38 13.06 2.89
N TYR A 28 12.59 12.56 2.63
CA TYR A 28 12.84 11.60 1.55
C TYR A 28 12.03 10.34 1.86
N GLN A 29 10.83 10.29 1.33
CA GLN A 29 9.94 9.14 1.42
C GLN A 29 9.26 8.97 0.07
N SER A 30 8.96 7.73 -0.30
CA SER A 30 8.17 7.48 -1.51
C SER A 30 6.81 8.17 -1.38
N LEU A 31 6.22 8.59 -2.51
CA LEU A 31 4.86 9.16 -2.52
C LEU A 31 3.87 8.18 -1.86
N TRP A 32 4.06 6.88 -2.10
CA TRP A 32 3.28 5.82 -1.48
C TRP A 32 3.43 5.78 0.05
N GLU A 33 4.65 5.94 0.58
CA GLU A 33 4.90 6.01 2.03
C GLU A 33 4.25 7.23 2.66
N TYR A 34 4.29 8.37 1.96
CA TYR A 34 3.66 9.60 2.41
C TYR A 34 2.15 9.44 2.48
N ASP A 35 1.53 9.01 1.39
CA ASP A 35 0.09 8.78 1.30
C ASP A 35 -0.36 7.73 2.33
N THR A 36 0.40 6.64 2.47
CA THR A 36 0.13 5.62 3.49
C THR A 36 0.17 6.18 4.90
N LYS A 37 1.04 7.14 5.22
CA LYS A 37 1.11 7.74 6.57
C LYS A 37 -0.11 8.60 6.92
N LEU A 38 -0.83 9.10 5.91
CA LEU A 38 -2.06 9.88 6.12
C LEU A 38 -3.25 9.00 6.53
N LEU A 39 -3.17 7.69 6.29
CA LEU A 39 -4.24 6.75 6.62
C LEU A 39 -4.26 6.42 8.13
N PRO A 40 -5.41 6.01 8.70
CA PRO A 40 -5.47 5.49 10.05
C PRO A 40 -4.54 4.29 10.25
N HIS A 41 -3.84 4.19 11.39
CA HIS A 41 -2.78 3.19 11.61
C HIS A 41 -3.16 1.74 11.23
N LYS A 42 -4.40 1.31 11.49
CA LYS A 42 -4.86 -0.04 11.14
C LYS A 42 -5.00 -0.21 9.61
N VAL A 43 -5.46 0.80 8.91
CA VAL A 43 -5.52 0.84 7.44
C VAL A 43 -4.10 0.78 6.86
N GLN A 44 -3.14 1.50 7.45
CA GLN A 44 -1.73 1.41 7.03
C GLN A 44 -1.19 -0.01 7.10
N LYS A 45 -1.52 -0.75 8.17
CA LYS A 45 -1.11 -2.14 8.33
C LYS A 45 -1.69 -3.01 7.23
N TRP A 46 -2.97 -2.82 6.89
CA TRP A 46 -3.62 -3.55 5.81
C TRP A 46 -3.07 -3.20 4.43
N ARG A 47 -2.82 -1.92 4.14
CA ARG A 47 -2.20 -1.49 2.87
C ARG A 47 -0.81 -2.11 2.68
N ARG A 48 0.06 -2.06 3.71
CA ARG A 48 1.38 -2.72 3.68
C ARG A 48 1.27 -4.24 3.47
N LYS A 49 0.30 -4.88 4.13
CA LYS A 49 0.05 -6.31 3.97
C LYS A 49 -0.45 -6.66 2.56
N ALA A 50 -1.34 -5.84 2.00
CA ALA A 50 -1.84 -6.00 0.63
C ALA A 50 -0.74 -5.82 -0.40
N LYS A 51 0.11 -4.81 -0.23
CA LYS A 51 1.30 -4.60 -1.07
C LYS A 51 2.25 -5.79 -1.06
N ALA A 52 2.53 -6.33 0.12
CA ALA A 52 3.37 -7.53 0.21
C ALA A 52 2.73 -8.73 -0.50
N PHE A 53 1.42 -8.92 -0.33
CA PHE A 53 0.69 -9.99 -1.03
C PHE A 53 0.70 -9.80 -2.55
N SER A 54 0.40 -8.59 -3.04
CA SER A 54 0.32 -8.31 -4.47
C SER A 54 1.68 -8.53 -5.14
N GLN A 55 2.77 -8.10 -4.51
CA GLN A 55 4.12 -8.33 -5.02
C GLN A 55 4.53 -9.80 -5.04
N LEU A 56 4.11 -10.59 -4.05
CA LEU A 56 4.47 -12.00 -3.93
C LEU A 56 3.61 -12.93 -4.79
N TYR A 57 2.32 -12.65 -4.94
CA TYR A 57 1.36 -13.59 -5.53
C TYR A 57 0.66 -13.08 -6.78
N ILE A 58 0.44 -11.77 -6.93
CA ILE A 58 -0.29 -11.19 -8.07
C ILE A 58 0.69 -10.83 -9.19
N ARG A 59 1.72 -10.04 -8.89
CA ARG A 59 2.72 -9.56 -9.85
C ARG A 59 3.40 -10.66 -10.68
N PRO A 60 3.76 -11.83 -10.12
CA PRO A 60 4.37 -12.89 -10.93
C PRO A 60 3.42 -13.49 -11.96
N LEU A 61 2.11 -13.40 -11.71
CA LEU A 61 1.06 -13.99 -12.56
C LEU A 61 0.51 -12.98 -13.56
N SER A 62 0.49 -11.68 -13.24
CA SER A 62 -0.22 -10.64 -14.01
C SER A 62 0.10 -10.69 -15.49
N ARG A 63 1.38 -10.63 -15.87
CA ARG A 63 1.81 -10.68 -17.28
C ARG A 63 1.29 -11.91 -18.04
N THR A 64 1.26 -13.08 -17.40
CA THR A 64 0.82 -14.33 -18.06
C THR A 64 -0.70 -14.33 -18.21
N VAL A 65 -1.41 -13.89 -17.18
CA VAL A 65 -2.88 -13.82 -17.17
C VAL A 65 -3.40 -12.75 -18.14
N ASP A 66 -2.68 -11.63 -18.30
CA ASP A 66 -3.05 -10.58 -19.26
C ASP A 66 -2.96 -11.07 -20.72
N ILE A 67 -2.07 -12.02 -21.00
CA ILE A 67 -1.90 -12.60 -22.34
C ILE A 67 -3.00 -13.64 -22.62
N ASP A 68 -3.29 -14.52 -21.67
CA ASP A 68 -4.31 -15.56 -21.81
C ASP A 68 -5.15 -15.72 -20.53
N PRO A 69 -6.21 -14.90 -20.38
CA PRO A 69 -7.03 -14.93 -19.16
C PRO A 69 -7.94 -16.15 -19.07
N TYR A 70 -8.23 -16.83 -20.19
CA TYR A 70 -9.22 -17.92 -20.22
C TYR A 70 -8.70 -19.25 -19.68
N THR A 71 -7.38 -19.45 -19.70
CA THR A 71 -6.73 -20.68 -19.23
C THR A 71 -6.23 -20.57 -17.79
N PHE A 72 -6.29 -19.38 -17.19
CA PHE A 72 -5.83 -19.14 -15.84
C PHE A 72 -6.77 -19.76 -14.80
N ASP A 73 -6.22 -20.60 -13.91
CA ASP A 73 -6.93 -21.08 -12.71
C ASP A 73 -6.71 -20.09 -11.55
N PRO A 74 -7.75 -19.36 -11.10
CA PRO A 74 -7.62 -18.40 -10.01
C PRO A 74 -7.61 -19.06 -8.63
N ASN A 75 -7.98 -20.34 -8.51
CA ASN A 75 -8.19 -20.99 -7.21
C ASN A 75 -6.96 -20.96 -6.29
N PRO A 76 -5.73 -21.23 -6.76
CA PRO A 76 -4.53 -21.14 -5.92
C PRO A 76 -4.33 -19.73 -5.35
N LEU A 77 -4.52 -18.70 -6.18
CA LEU A 77 -4.39 -17.30 -5.76
C LEU A 77 -5.46 -16.91 -4.72
N ILE A 78 -6.71 -17.36 -4.93
CA ILE A 78 -7.81 -17.12 -3.99
C ILE A 78 -7.57 -17.85 -2.65
N GLN A 79 -7.04 -19.07 -2.67
CA GLN A 79 -6.68 -19.80 -1.46
C GLN A 79 -5.60 -19.08 -0.66
N GLU A 80 -4.55 -18.57 -1.33
CA GLU A 80 -3.54 -17.75 -0.68
C GLU A 80 -4.12 -16.44 -0.12
N ALA A 81 -4.97 -15.74 -0.88
CA ALA A 81 -5.65 -14.54 -0.39
C ALA A 81 -6.50 -14.83 0.87
N THR A 82 -7.10 -16.02 0.93
CA THR A 82 -7.88 -16.48 2.08
C THR A 82 -6.99 -16.76 3.30
N ARG A 83 -5.83 -17.40 3.12
CA ARG A 83 -4.83 -17.62 4.17
C ARG A 83 -4.32 -16.29 4.75
N TRP A 84 -4.21 -15.28 3.90
CA TRP A 84 -3.86 -13.92 4.31
C TRP A 84 -5.04 -13.16 4.93
N GLY A 85 -6.24 -13.73 4.97
CA GLY A 85 -7.40 -13.17 5.68
C GLY A 85 -8.10 -12.02 4.94
N PHE A 86 -7.85 -11.85 3.63
CA PHE A 86 -8.50 -10.79 2.84
C PHE A 86 -10.00 -11.06 2.63
N GLN A 87 -10.40 -12.33 2.50
CA GLN A 87 -11.80 -12.73 2.27
C GLN A 87 -12.73 -12.48 3.47
N THR A 88 -12.17 -12.35 4.67
CA THR A 88 -12.94 -12.16 5.90
C THR A 88 -12.68 -10.81 6.55
N ILE A 89 -12.20 -9.83 5.78
CA ILE A 89 -11.77 -8.52 6.29
C ILE A 89 -12.93 -7.67 6.82
N ILE A 90 -14.16 -7.91 6.36
CA ILE A 90 -15.36 -7.23 6.84
C ILE A 90 -16.05 -7.99 7.96
N MET A 91 -15.61 -9.21 8.32
CA MET A 91 -16.26 -10.01 9.35
C MET A 91 -15.50 -9.91 10.67
N PRO A 92 -16.14 -9.47 11.77
CA PRO A 92 -15.50 -9.45 13.07
C PRO A 92 -15.22 -10.88 13.58
N PHE A 93 -14.23 -10.99 14.46
CA PHE A 93 -14.04 -12.20 15.26
C PHE A 93 -15.36 -12.58 15.98
N PRO A 94 -15.74 -13.88 16.05
CA PRO A 94 -14.99 -15.08 15.68
C PRO A 94 -15.13 -15.54 14.22
N LEU A 95 -15.99 -14.89 13.43
CA LEU A 95 -16.31 -15.34 12.06
C LEU A 95 -15.33 -14.82 11.00
N GLY A 96 -14.40 -13.92 11.35
CA GLY A 96 -13.45 -13.35 10.41
C GLY A 96 -12.23 -12.67 11.03
N SER A 97 -11.48 -11.98 10.16
CA SER A 97 -10.18 -11.38 10.48
C SER A 97 -10.27 -9.89 10.84
N ALA A 98 -11.47 -9.32 10.83
CA ALA A 98 -11.68 -7.91 11.11
C ALA A 98 -11.47 -7.61 12.60
N ALA A 99 -10.72 -6.55 12.91
CA ALA A 99 -10.69 -6.02 14.26
C ALA A 99 -12.01 -5.30 14.57
N LEU A 100 -12.63 -5.60 15.73
CA LEU A 100 -13.96 -5.11 16.12
C LEU A 100 -14.09 -3.57 16.07
N PHE A 101 -13.09 -2.86 16.57
CA PHE A 101 -13.11 -1.38 16.66
C PHE A 101 -13.10 -0.66 15.29
N PRO A 102 -12.20 -0.99 14.34
CA PRO A 102 -12.20 -0.35 13.04
C PRO A 102 -13.38 -0.73 12.14
N TYR A 103 -14.10 -1.83 12.45
CA TYR A 103 -15.35 -2.21 11.76
C TYR A 103 -16.36 -1.04 11.73
N LEU A 104 -16.36 -0.23 12.79
CA LEU A 104 -17.30 0.86 12.99
C LEU A 104 -16.91 2.19 12.30
N ARG A 105 -15.67 2.35 11.83
CA ARG A 105 -15.20 3.66 11.31
C ARG A 105 -14.30 3.64 10.07
N SER A 106 -13.73 2.50 9.67
CA SER A 106 -12.68 2.50 8.63
C SER A 106 -12.68 1.30 7.69
N THR A 107 -13.69 0.41 7.78
CA THR A 107 -13.77 -0.82 6.98
C THR A 107 -13.74 -0.55 5.49
N THR A 108 -14.50 0.45 5.02
CA THR A 108 -14.52 0.85 3.61
C THR A 108 -13.14 1.29 3.12
N LEU A 109 -12.41 2.05 3.93
CA LEU A 109 -11.07 2.51 3.58
C LEU A 109 -10.06 1.35 3.55
N GLN A 110 -10.22 0.35 4.42
CA GLN A 110 -9.39 -0.86 4.37
C GLN A 110 -9.60 -1.64 3.08
N VAL A 111 -10.86 -1.85 2.68
CA VAL A 111 -11.20 -2.54 1.42
C VAL A 111 -10.65 -1.75 0.23
N ALA A 112 -10.81 -0.43 0.23
CA ALA A 112 -10.33 0.43 -0.84
C ALA A 112 -8.81 0.33 -1.03
N VAL A 113 -8.02 0.47 0.04
CA VAL A 113 -6.55 0.41 -0.08
C VAL A 113 -6.05 -0.98 -0.47
N ILE A 114 -6.77 -2.05 -0.11
CA ILE A 114 -6.41 -3.41 -0.54
C ILE A 114 -6.67 -3.57 -2.03
N ALA A 115 -7.83 -3.12 -2.51
CA ALA A 115 -8.15 -3.15 -3.93
C ALA A 115 -7.15 -2.32 -4.74
N GLU A 116 -6.72 -1.16 -4.22
CA GLU A 116 -5.70 -0.32 -4.84
C GLU A 116 -4.35 -1.06 -5.00
N GLU A 117 -3.83 -1.69 -3.95
CA GLU A 117 -2.55 -2.43 -4.04
C GLU A 117 -2.64 -3.66 -4.95
N PHE A 118 -3.82 -4.30 -5.05
CA PHE A 118 -4.03 -5.43 -5.95
C PHE A 118 -4.08 -4.97 -7.40
N ALA A 119 -4.82 -3.89 -7.69
CA ALA A 119 -4.91 -3.32 -9.02
C ALA A 119 -3.57 -2.78 -9.52
N THR A 120 -2.74 -2.23 -8.64
CA THR A 120 -1.43 -1.67 -8.98
C THR A 120 -0.47 -2.69 -9.62
N GLU A 121 -0.57 -3.97 -9.26
CA GLU A 121 0.32 -5.01 -9.81
C GLU A 121 -0.33 -5.79 -10.99
N CYS A 122 -1.60 -5.50 -11.33
CA CYS A 122 -2.34 -6.06 -12.46
C CYS A 122 -2.43 -5.14 -13.68
N GLY A 123 -1.79 -3.95 -13.65
CA GLY A 123 -1.85 -2.93 -14.69
C GLY A 123 -0.52 -2.65 -15.36
#